data_AF-A0A669F6E1-F1
#
_entry.id   AF-A0A669F6E1-F1
#
_cell.length_a   1.000
_cell.length_b   1.000
_cell.length_c   1.000
_cell.angle_alpha   90.00
_cell.angle_beta   90.00
_cell.angle_gamma   90.00
#
_symmetry.space_group_name_H-M   'P 1'
#
loop_
_entity.id
_entity.type
_entity.pdbx_description
1 polymer ?
#
loop_
_entity_poly.entity_id
_entity_poly.type
_entity_poly.pdbx_seq_one_letter_code
_entity_poly.pdbx_strand_id
1 'polypeptide(L)'
;MTPLLWSLALLHQLKHQAIHVHPSSSTSTTMYNHYSSSWVSHLQIPWERFPLRLSHAITRGDRAHPEDRRSMVRIVVEAMQVHCRNPKRASCEEVAKIIVNRYPQTFADFTEKGERLGCGHYSLLRSIKSRVEHVNRDNTTHRLRQTKRTRNEEDYSPNSNATSPKKVRCLVDSYSCINWQPVELPEGETPASSEEKKHILLTIFNSEGPGAVERPDVDDFMCLTYISQRQLINSCPSLSVAVIQEQWPFLFTQKGLSNHFYKFTGIDISERLGQALITKGRRIVNYFSSQKLKWNLGIRTLIQQIESEGVLTNNKVGTATILLMMKYYKEDEDSLFVLADETSTRMSLEAESNLPITPRLIMLDDP
;
A
#
# COMPACT_ATOMS: atom_id res chain seq x y z
N MET A 1 5.66 20.25 -30.64
CA MET A 1 4.22 20.26 -30.29
C MET A 1 4.10 20.46 -28.78
N THR A 2 3.18 21.32 -28.34
CA THR A 2 3.15 21.86 -26.97
C THR A 2 2.63 20.83 -25.95
N PRO A 3 3.14 20.83 -24.69
CA PRO A 3 2.73 19.91 -23.61
C PRO A 3 1.26 20.03 -23.16
N LEU A 4 0.47 20.89 -23.83
CA LEU A 4 -0.96 21.10 -23.58
C LEU A 4 -1.86 20.21 -24.46
N LEU A 5 -1.36 19.78 -25.63
CA LEU A 5 -2.04 18.79 -26.48
C LEU A 5 -1.98 17.38 -25.87
N TRP A 6 -0.95 17.10 -25.06
CA TRP A 6 -0.70 15.81 -24.40
C TRP A 6 -1.76 15.48 -23.33
N SER A 7 -2.13 16.46 -22.50
CA SER A 7 -3.19 16.27 -21.49
C SER A 7 -4.58 16.16 -22.12
N LEU A 8 -4.78 16.71 -23.33
CA LEU A 8 -6.05 16.62 -24.08
C LEU A 8 -6.26 15.22 -24.67
N ALA A 9 -5.23 14.60 -25.24
CA ALA A 9 -5.29 13.23 -25.75
C ALA A 9 -5.61 12.23 -24.64
N LEU A 10 -4.88 12.31 -23.51
CA LEU A 10 -5.03 11.39 -22.38
C LEU A 10 -6.43 11.41 -21.73
N LEU A 11 -7.06 12.58 -21.69
CA LEU A 11 -8.43 12.75 -21.17
C LEU A 11 -9.50 12.37 -22.20
N HIS A 12 -9.24 12.58 -23.50
CA HIS A 12 -10.16 12.27 -24.59
C HIS A 12 -10.25 10.76 -24.89
N GLN A 13 -9.14 10.05 -24.84
CA GLN A 13 -8.99 8.62 -25.16
C GLN A 13 -9.67 7.68 -24.16
N LEU A 14 -9.87 8.14 -22.91
CA LEU A 14 -10.64 7.41 -21.90
C LEU A 14 -12.17 7.47 -22.11
N LYS A 15 -12.65 8.04 -23.23
CA LYS A 15 -14.06 7.96 -23.64
C LYS A 15 -14.51 6.53 -24.00
N HIS A 16 -13.60 5.62 -24.36
CA HIS A 16 -13.97 4.35 -24.98
C HIS A 16 -13.76 3.08 -24.13
N GLN A 17 -13.36 3.17 -22.86
CA GLN A 17 -13.26 2.00 -21.98
C GLN A 17 -14.31 2.01 -20.86
N ALA A 18 -15.42 1.33 -21.12
CA ALA A 18 -16.41 0.98 -20.12
C ALA A 18 -15.90 -0.22 -19.29
N ILE A 19 -15.53 0.03 -18.04
CA ILE A 19 -15.31 -1.04 -17.07
C ILE A 19 -16.67 -1.40 -16.48
N HIS A 20 -17.19 -2.57 -16.85
CA HIS A 20 -18.40 -3.14 -16.26
C HIS A 20 -18.12 -3.56 -14.81
N VAL A 21 -18.81 -2.93 -13.85
CA VAL A 21 -18.79 -3.33 -12.44
C VAL A 21 -20.15 -3.94 -12.11
N HIS A 22 -20.17 -5.23 -11.80
CA HIS A 22 -21.34 -5.90 -11.22
C HIS A 22 -21.31 -5.85 -9.69
N PRO A 23 -22.44 -5.58 -9.01
CA PRO A 23 -22.52 -5.62 -7.56
C PRO A 23 -22.82 -7.04 -7.09
N SER A 24 -22.08 -7.54 -6.10
CA SER A 24 -22.51 -8.68 -5.29
C SER A 24 -21.97 -8.53 -3.87
N SER A 25 -22.90 -8.50 -2.94
CA SER A 25 -22.72 -8.32 -1.51
C SER A 25 -22.50 -9.64 -0.79
N SER A 26 -21.57 -9.67 0.17
CA SER A 26 -21.80 -10.20 1.54
C SER A 26 -20.49 -10.11 2.33
N THR A 27 -20.45 -9.21 3.32
CA THR A 27 -19.28 -8.99 4.18
C THR A 27 -19.40 -9.87 5.42
N SER A 28 -18.58 -10.93 5.51
CA SER A 28 -18.34 -11.61 6.78
C SER A 28 -17.14 -10.97 7.46
N THR A 29 -17.38 -10.31 8.59
CA THR A 29 -16.34 -9.66 9.41
C THR A 29 -15.65 -10.69 10.29
N THR A 30 -14.45 -11.12 9.92
CA THR A 30 -13.59 -11.91 10.81
C THR A 30 -12.77 -10.95 11.67
N MET A 31 -13.06 -10.93 12.98
CA MET A 31 -12.36 -10.08 13.95
C MET A 31 -10.95 -10.61 14.22
N TYR A 32 -9.93 -9.83 13.84
CA TYR A 32 -8.56 -10.04 14.30
C TYR A 32 -8.42 -9.54 15.75
N ASN A 33 -8.40 -10.48 16.69
CA ASN A 33 -8.09 -10.21 18.10
C ASN A 33 -6.60 -9.85 18.26
N HIS A 34 -6.30 -8.55 18.25
CA HIS A 34 -5.00 -8.05 18.69
C HIS A 34 -4.94 -8.06 20.22
N TYR A 35 -4.03 -8.87 20.78
CA TYR A 35 -3.66 -8.84 22.18
C TYR A 35 -3.26 -7.42 22.59
N SER A 36 -4.16 -6.74 23.29
CA SER A 36 -3.91 -5.47 23.97
C SER A 36 -2.73 -5.64 24.93
N SER A 37 -1.72 -4.77 24.83
CA SER A 37 -0.65 -4.72 25.83
C SER A 37 -1.26 -4.33 27.17
N SER A 38 -1.22 -5.24 28.15
CA SER A 38 -1.92 -5.18 29.45
C SER A 38 -1.76 -3.89 30.25
N TRP A 39 -0.76 -3.06 29.98
CA TRP A 39 -0.56 -1.78 30.67
C TRP A 39 -1.35 -0.63 30.06
N VAL A 40 -1.67 -0.66 28.75
CA VAL A 40 -2.35 0.47 28.08
C VAL A 40 -3.79 0.61 28.58
N SER A 41 -4.47 -0.50 28.88
CA SER A 41 -5.82 -0.51 29.45
C SER A 41 -5.90 0.16 30.83
N HIS A 42 -4.77 0.22 31.55
CA HIS A 42 -4.68 0.80 32.89
C HIS A 42 -3.97 2.17 32.90
N LEU A 43 -3.49 2.64 31.74
CA LEU A 43 -2.79 3.92 31.64
C LEU A 43 -3.76 5.07 31.89
N GLN A 44 -3.49 5.84 32.93
CA GLN A 44 -4.17 7.12 33.15
C GLN A 44 -3.45 8.22 32.39
N ILE A 45 -4.16 8.88 31.48
CA ILE A 45 -3.65 10.06 30.80
C ILE A 45 -3.66 11.22 31.81
N PRO A 46 -2.52 11.88 32.06
CA PRO A 46 -2.42 12.96 33.06
C PRO A 46 -2.97 14.28 32.51
N TRP A 47 -4.29 14.36 32.34
CA TRP A 47 -4.99 15.50 31.77
C TRP A 47 -4.75 16.79 32.56
N GLU A 48 -4.63 16.68 33.88
CA GLU A 48 -4.36 17.77 34.82
C GLU A 48 -3.00 18.44 34.62
N ARG A 49 -2.04 17.73 34.02
CA ARG A 49 -0.71 18.28 33.70
C ARG A 49 -0.68 19.05 32.37
N PHE A 50 -1.77 19.04 31.60
CA PHE A 50 -1.78 19.68 30.29
C PHE A 50 -1.72 21.20 30.38
N PRO A 51 -1.13 21.89 29.37
CA PRO A 51 -1.07 23.34 29.36
C PRO A 51 -2.46 23.97 29.51
N LEU A 52 -2.60 25.03 30.31
CA LEU A 52 -3.89 25.66 30.59
C LEU A 52 -4.63 26.09 29.30
N ARG A 53 -3.89 26.60 28.31
CA ARG A 53 -4.41 26.98 26.99
C ARG A 53 -5.01 25.78 26.24
N LEU A 54 -4.45 24.58 26.43
CA LEU A 54 -4.99 23.34 25.87
C LEU A 54 -6.27 22.92 26.57
N SER A 55 -6.32 23.01 27.90
CA SER A 55 -7.52 22.68 28.67
C SER A 55 -8.70 23.57 28.27
N HIS A 56 -8.45 24.87 28.06
CA HIS A 56 -9.48 25.77 27.52
C HIS A 56 -9.91 25.39 26.09
N ALA A 57 -8.99 25.01 25.22
CA ALA A 57 -9.32 24.54 23.87
C ALA A 57 -10.18 23.26 23.91
N ILE A 58 -9.86 22.32 24.81
CA ILE A 58 -10.66 21.12 25.04
C ILE A 58 -12.09 21.47 25.44
N THR A 59 -12.26 22.37 26.41
CA THR A 59 -13.59 22.80 26.89
C THR A 59 -14.41 23.47 25.80
N ARG A 60 -13.77 24.25 24.91
CA ARG A 60 -14.44 24.91 23.78
C ARG A 60 -14.63 24.02 22.56
N GLY A 61 -14.00 22.85 22.52
CA GLY A 61 -13.97 21.99 21.33
C GLY A 61 -13.08 22.54 20.20
N ASP A 62 -12.14 23.42 20.51
CA ASP A 62 -11.22 24.00 19.54
C ASP A 62 -10.04 23.05 19.25
N ARG A 63 -9.41 23.25 18.08
CA ARG A 63 -8.11 22.64 17.75
C ARG A 63 -7.03 23.07 18.76
N ALA A 64 -6.23 22.10 19.19
CA ALA A 64 -5.05 22.37 20.02
C ALA A 64 -4.02 23.22 19.26
N HIS A 65 -3.47 24.24 19.93
CA HIS A 65 -2.33 24.99 19.40
C HIS A 65 -1.11 24.06 19.21
N PRO A 66 -0.30 24.19 18.13
CA PRO A 66 0.79 23.27 17.84
C PRO A 66 1.83 23.11 18.96
N GLU A 67 2.09 24.16 19.74
CA GLU A 67 2.98 24.10 20.91
C GLU A 67 2.39 23.29 22.05
N ASP A 68 1.12 23.54 22.38
CA ASP A 68 0.47 22.87 23.49
C ASP A 68 0.30 21.38 23.19
N ARG A 69 0.00 21.06 21.93
CA ARG A 69 -0.05 19.69 21.44
C ARG A 69 1.30 18.98 21.60
N ARG A 70 2.41 19.66 21.27
CA ARG A 70 3.77 19.11 21.49
C ARG A 70 4.07 18.91 22.98
N SER A 71 3.66 19.85 23.83
CA SER A 71 3.83 19.74 25.29
C SER A 71 3.05 18.56 25.86
N MET A 72 1.77 18.43 25.50
CA MET A 72 0.92 17.29 25.85
C MET A 72 1.54 15.96 25.42
N VAL A 73 2.05 15.86 24.18
CA VAL A 73 2.71 14.64 23.71
C VAL A 73 3.92 14.26 24.57
N ARG A 74 4.68 15.23 25.08
CA ARG A 74 5.80 14.95 26.01
C ARG A 74 5.28 14.36 27.32
N ILE A 75 4.28 15.00 27.91
CA ILE A 75 3.65 14.58 29.18
C ILE A 75 3.08 13.15 29.05
N VAL A 76 2.37 12.86 27.95
CA VAL A 76 1.80 11.54 27.68
C VAL A 76 2.90 10.49 27.55
N VAL A 77 3.97 10.78 26.80
CA VAL A 77 5.08 9.84 26.63
C VAL A 77 5.81 9.59 27.96
N GLU A 78 5.98 10.62 28.81
CA GLU A 78 6.53 10.44 30.16
C GLU A 78 5.69 9.47 31.00
N ALA A 79 4.36 9.60 30.97
CA ALA A 79 3.45 8.67 31.65
C ALA A 79 3.56 7.25 31.10
N MET A 80 3.67 7.09 29.77
CA MET A 80 3.88 5.78 29.13
C MET A 80 5.20 5.14 29.57
N GLN A 81 6.27 5.93 29.73
CA GLN A 81 7.61 5.44 30.07
C GLN A 81 7.70 4.85 31.48
N VAL A 82 6.77 5.17 32.38
CA VAL A 82 6.63 4.54 33.70
C VAL A 82 6.33 3.04 33.56
N HIS A 83 5.54 2.66 32.55
CA HIS A 83 5.14 1.28 32.32
C HIS A 83 6.01 0.56 31.29
N CYS A 84 6.38 1.26 30.21
CA CYS A 84 7.17 0.71 29.12
C CYS A 84 8.12 1.77 28.57
N ARG A 85 9.43 1.59 28.74
CA ARG A 85 10.44 2.55 28.25
C ARG A 85 10.41 2.74 26.73
N ASN A 86 10.15 1.67 25.97
CA ASN A 86 10.09 1.70 24.51
C ASN A 86 8.82 1.00 23.97
N PRO A 87 7.67 1.67 24.03
CA PRO A 87 6.40 1.09 23.60
C PRO A 87 6.37 0.85 22.08
N LYS A 88 5.79 -0.28 21.69
CA LYS A 88 5.56 -0.64 20.29
C LYS A 88 4.50 0.29 19.67
N ARG A 89 4.49 0.38 18.34
CA ARG A 89 3.53 1.21 17.59
C ARG A 89 2.07 0.91 17.99
N ALA A 90 1.70 -0.36 18.16
CA ALA A 90 0.34 -0.75 18.55
C ALA A 90 -0.08 -0.16 19.91
N SER A 91 0.81 -0.20 20.92
CA SER A 91 0.55 0.45 22.21
C SER A 91 0.42 1.97 22.09
N CYS A 92 1.28 2.62 21.29
CA CYS A 92 1.16 4.06 21.02
C CYS A 92 -0.15 4.41 20.31
N GLU A 93 -0.63 3.53 19.44
CA GLU A 93 -1.88 3.70 18.72
C GLU A 93 -3.08 3.63 19.66
N GLU A 94 -3.10 2.71 20.61
CA GLU A 94 -4.22 2.63 21.56
C GLU A 94 -4.24 3.84 22.50
N VAL A 95 -3.08 4.34 22.92
CA VAL A 95 -3.00 5.61 23.66
C VAL A 95 -3.53 6.78 22.84
N ALA A 96 -3.17 6.86 21.56
CA ALA A 96 -3.70 7.90 20.66
C ALA A 96 -5.23 7.80 20.51
N LYS A 97 -5.78 6.59 20.38
CA LYS A 97 -7.22 6.34 20.34
C LYS A 97 -7.91 6.79 21.63
N ILE A 98 -7.37 6.46 22.81
CA ILE A 98 -7.92 6.89 24.10
C ILE A 98 -8.06 8.42 24.14
N ILE A 99 -7.01 9.14 23.72
CA ILE A 99 -6.99 10.60 23.75
C ILE A 99 -8.00 11.20 22.77
N VAL A 100 -8.00 10.71 21.52
CA VAL A 100 -8.90 11.20 20.47
C VAL A 100 -10.36 10.87 20.75
N ASN A 101 -10.65 9.69 21.29
CA ASN A 101 -12.03 9.31 21.62
C ASN A 101 -12.60 10.17 22.76
N ARG A 102 -11.76 10.62 23.70
CA ARG A 102 -12.20 11.50 24.79
C ARG A 102 -12.50 12.92 24.31
N TYR A 103 -11.65 13.48 23.44
CA TYR A 103 -11.81 14.86 22.93
C TYR A 103 -11.57 14.92 21.42
N PRO A 104 -12.52 14.42 20.60
CA PRO A 104 -12.32 14.28 19.17
C PRO A 104 -12.14 15.63 18.46
N GLN A 105 -12.87 16.67 18.84
CA GLN A 105 -12.77 17.99 18.17
C GLN A 105 -11.39 18.63 18.31
N THR A 106 -10.72 18.39 19.44
CA THR A 106 -9.40 18.97 19.71
C THR A 106 -8.26 18.16 19.10
N PHE A 107 -8.36 16.83 19.14
CA PHE A 107 -7.23 15.94 18.82
C PHE A 107 -7.39 15.12 17.54
N ALA A 108 -8.60 14.95 17.02
CA ALA A 108 -8.80 14.18 15.81
C ALA A 108 -8.28 14.92 14.57
N ASP A 109 -7.95 14.15 13.55
CA ASP A 109 -7.60 14.65 12.24
C ASP A 109 -8.88 14.98 11.47
N PHE A 110 -9.18 16.28 11.33
CA PHE A 110 -10.25 16.81 10.49
C PHE A 110 -9.71 17.65 9.33
N THR A 111 -10.45 17.71 8.23
CA THR A 111 -10.24 18.72 7.17
C THR A 111 -10.74 20.10 7.65
N GLU A 112 -10.42 21.16 6.89
CA GLU A 112 -10.98 22.50 7.11
C GLU A 112 -12.52 22.52 7.04
N LYS A 113 -13.11 21.56 6.33
CA LYS A 113 -14.57 21.38 6.20
C LYS A 113 -15.19 20.49 7.29
N GLY A 114 -14.40 20.05 8.28
CA GLY A 114 -14.87 19.20 9.38
C GLY A 114 -14.97 17.71 9.08
N GLU A 115 -14.48 17.24 7.93
CA GLU A 115 -14.49 15.80 7.59
C GLU A 115 -13.34 15.05 8.27
N ARG A 116 -13.62 13.91 8.91
CA ARG A 116 -12.59 13.08 9.55
C ARG A 116 -11.61 12.51 8.51
N LEU A 117 -10.32 12.69 8.75
CA LEU A 117 -9.21 12.20 7.92
C LEU A 117 -8.75 10.82 8.40
N GLY A 118 -8.87 9.82 7.52
CA GLY A 118 -8.37 8.46 7.77
C GLY A 118 -8.91 7.86 9.07
N CYS A 119 -8.05 7.27 9.89
CA CYS A 119 -8.43 6.75 11.21
C CYS A 119 -8.72 7.85 12.25
N GLY A 120 -8.45 9.13 11.95
CA GLY A 120 -8.68 10.27 12.84
C GLY A 120 -7.64 10.46 13.93
N HIS A 121 -6.76 9.50 14.20
CA HIS A 121 -5.71 9.60 15.23
C HIS A 121 -4.28 9.50 14.67
N TYR A 122 -4.12 9.53 13.34
CA TYR A 122 -2.84 9.27 12.68
C TYR A 122 -1.77 10.31 13.06
N SER A 123 -2.11 11.59 13.03
CA SER A 123 -1.15 12.64 13.34
C SER A 123 -0.70 12.57 14.81
N LEU A 124 -1.61 12.22 15.73
CA LEU A 124 -1.29 12.08 17.15
C LEU A 124 -0.42 10.84 17.39
N LEU A 125 -0.77 9.70 16.80
CA LEU A 125 0.06 8.48 16.83
C LEU A 125 1.47 8.77 16.33
N ARG A 126 1.60 9.47 15.19
CA ARG A 126 2.91 9.84 14.63
C ARG A 126 3.71 10.71 15.60
N SER A 127 3.09 11.71 16.22
CA SER A 127 3.76 12.57 17.21
C SER A 127 4.21 11.79 18.46
N ILE A 128 3.35 10.92 19.00
CA ILE A 128 3.67 10.07 20.15
C ILE A 128 4.83 9.14 19.80
N LYS A 129 4.75 8.43 18.67
CA LYS A 129 5.78 7.47 18.27
C LYS A 129 7.12 8.14 17.99
N SER A 130 7.11 9.30 17.32
CA SER A 130 8.32 10.09 17.10
C SER A 130 8.94 10.56 18.42
N ARG A 131 8.13 10.98 19.39
CA ARG A 131 8.64 11.36 20.72
C ARG A 131 9.23 10.17 21.46
N VAL A 132 8.58 9.00 21.42
CA VAL A 132 9.11 7.74 21.99
C VAL A 132 10.46 7.38 21.39
N GLU A 133 10.63 7.51 20.08
CA GLU A 133 11.92 7.26 19.42
C GLU A 133 12.98 8.28 19.84
N HIS A 134 12.60 9.55 19.95
CA HIS A 134 13.51 10.62 20.36
C HIS A 134 14.02 10.41 21.79
N VAL A 135 13.17 10.07 22.76
CA VAL A 135 13.60 9.82 24.15
C VAL A 135 14.43 8.54 24.30
N ASN A 136 14.35 7.62 23.34
CA ASN A 136 15.10 6.36 23.35
C ASN A 136 16.31 6.37 22.40
N ARG A 137 16.67 7.52 21.82
CA ARG A 137 17.73 7.62 20.79
C ARG A 137 19.08 7.08 21.27
N ASP A 138 19.40 7.34 22.54
CA ASP A 138 20.69 7.00 23.18
C ASP A 138 20.64 5.71 24.00
N ASN A 139 19.48 5.02 24.04
CA ASN A 139 19.30 3.80 24.81
C ASN A 139 19.53 2.55 23.93
N THR A 140 20.80 2.20 23.71
CA THR A 140 21.23 1.08 22.85
C THR A 140 20.72 -0.28 23.32
N THR A 141 20.50 -0.48 24.62
CA THR A 141 20.03 -1.76 25.19
C THR A 141 18.54 -2.03 24.95
N HIS A 142 17.76 -0.99 24.66
CA HIS A 142 16.32 -1.07 24.39
C HIS A 142 15.93 -0.78 22.94
N ARG A 143 16.88 -0.72 22.00
CA ARG A 143 16.57 -0.56 20.57
C ARG A 143 15.85 -1.80 20.04
N LEU A 144 14.60 -1.61 19.61
CA LEU A 144 13.84 -2.63 18.88
C LEU A 144 14.52 -3.05 17.56
N ARG A 145 15.32 -2.15 16.98
CA ARG A 145 16.13 -2.42 15.79
C ARG A 145 17.54 -2.82 16.26
N GLN A 146 17.75 -4.12 16.45
CA GLN A 146 19.11 -4.63 16.61
C GLN A 146 19.85 -4.44 15.28
N THR A 147 21.03 -3.82 15.33
CA THR A 147 21.93 -3.77 14.19
C THR A 147 22.24 -5.22 13.80
N LYS A 148 22.10 -5.56 12.52
CA LYS A 148 22.44 -6.87 11.96
C LYS A 148 23.82 -7.26 12.47
N ARG A 149 23.91 -8.19 13.41
CA ARG A 149 25.19 -8.86 13.69
C ARG A 149 25.49 -9.66 12.42
N THR A 150 26.40 -9.16 11.61
CA THR A 150 27.21 -10.04 10.75
C THR A 150 27.86 -11.01 11.71
N ARG A 151 27.34 -12.24 11.77
CA ARG A 151 28.01 -13.33 12.44
C ARG A 151 29.28 -13.55 11.63
N ASN A 152 30.41 -13.08 12.14
CA ASN A 152 31.72 -13.35 11.56
C ASN A 152 31.89 -14.88 11.47
N GLU A 153 32.50 -15.34 10.39
CA GLU A 153 32.63 -16.75 10.00
C GLU A 153 33.57 -17.60 10.89
N GLU A 154 33.91 -17.15 12.10
CA GLU A 154 35.00 -17.77 12.88
C GLU A 154 34.55 -18.72 14.00
N ASP A 155 33.26 -18.88 14.28
CA ASP A 155 32.78 -19.91 15.24
C ASP A 155 32.45 -21.23 14.51
N TYR A 156 33.47 -21.88 13.98
CA TYR A 156 33.39 -23.28 13.52
C TYR A 156 33.79 -24.20 14.67
N SER A 157 32.80 -24.78 15.36
CA SER A 157 33.01 -25.96 16.22
C SER A 157 33.01 -27.20 15.32
N PRO A 158 34.10 -27.98 15.23
CA PRO A 158 34.25 -29.05 14.24
C PRO A 158 33.63 -30.36 14.73
N ASN A 159 32.33 -30.37 15.06
CA ASN A 159 31.63 -31.63 15.33
C ASN A 159 30.11 -31.51 15.21
N SER A 160 29.60 -31.48 13.98
CA SER A 160 28.25 -31.97 13.66
C SER A 160 28.14 -32.20 12.16
N ASN A 161 28.14 -33.47 11.75
CA ASN A 161 27.78 -33.88 10.40
C ASN A 161 26.27 -33.68 10.20
N ALA A 162 25.87 -32.51 9.72
CA ALA A 162 24.52 -32.27 9.18
C ALA A 162 24.54 -31.13 8.15
N THR A 163 24.44 -31.54 6.89
CA THR A 163 23.91 -30.87 5.69
C THR A 163 23.58 -29.37 5.75
N SER A 164 24.34 -28.60 4.96
CA SER A 164 24.10 -27.29 4.32
C SER A 164 23.66 -26.08 5.18
N PRO A 165 24.27 -24.90 4.96
CA PRO A 165 23.90 -23.70 5.68
C PRO A 165 22.55 -23.20 5.15
N LYS A 166 21.47 -23.52 5.85
CA LYS A 166 20.18 -22.83 5.67
C LYS A 166 20.40 -21.36 6.02
N LYS A 167 20.65 -20.52 5.00
CA LYS A 167 20.48 -19.07 5.08
C LYS A 167 19.00 -18.80 5.31
N VAL A 168 18.56 -18.91 6.57
CA VAL A 168 17.23 -18.49 7.00
C VAL A 168 17.22 -16.97 6.80
N ARG A 169 16.65 -16.54 5.67
CA ARG A 169 16.33 -15.12 5.43
C ARG A 169 15.43 -14.67 6.57
N CYS A 170 15.81 -13.56 7.19
CA CYS A 170 15.25 -13.11 8.45
C CYS A 170 13.78 -12.69 8.28
N LEU A 171 12.98 -12.84 9.35
CA LEU A 171 11.57 -12.43 9.49
C LEU A 171 11.23 -11.02 8.94
N VAL A 172 12.24 -10.18 8.77
CA VAL A 172 12.20 -8.81 8.23
C VAL A 172 11.74 -8.75 6.77
N ASP A 173 11.93 -9.81 5.98
CA ASP A 173 11.60 -9.82 4.54
C ASP A 173 10.10 -10.02 4.26
N SER A 174 9.30 -10.31 5.29
CA SER A 174 7.85 -10.54 5.14
C SER A 174 7.03 -9.27 4.98
N TYR A 175 7.56 -8.07 5.31
CA TYR A 175 6.85 -6.78 5.24
C TYR A 175 5.39 -6.79 5.75
N SER A 176 5.06 -7.63 6.74
CA SER A 176 3.68 -7.86 7.26
C SER A 176 2.69 -8.49 6.26
N CYS A 177 3.17 -9.10 5.18
CA CYS A 177 2.37 -9.86 4.23
C CYS A 177 1.87 -11.14 4.91
N ILE A 178 0.59 -11.46 4.71
CA ILE A 178 -0.11 -12.56 5.40
C ILE A 178 0.53 -13.90 5.00
N ASN A 179 0.76 -14.12 3.70
CA ASN A 179 1.24 -15.39 3.17
C ASN A 179 2.54 -15.23 2.38
N TRP A 180 3.58 -14.65 3.01
CA TRP A 180 4.84 -14.34 2.31
C TRP A 180 5.54 -15.57 1.72
N GLN A 181 5.66 -16.64 2.51
CA GLN A 181 6.30 -17.90 2.13
C GLN A 181 5.67 -19.07 2.90
N PRO A 182 4.48 -19.52 2.46
CA PRO A 182 3.83 -20.68 3.07
C PRO A 182 4.67 -21.95 2.93
N VAL A 183 4.64 -22.78 3.97
CA VAL A 183 5.46 -24.02 4.07
C VAL A 183 4.59 -25.27 4.01
N GLU A 184 3.34 -25.18 4.42
CA GLU A 184 2.38 -26.28 4.47
C GLU A 184 1.52 -26.28 3.21
N LEU A 185 1.43 -27.43 2.53
CA LEU A 185 0.54 -27.63 1.40
C LEU A 185 -0.93 -27.56 1.83
N PRO A 186 -1.86 -27.13 0.95
CA PRO A 186 -3.29 -27.19 1.22
C PRO A 186 -3.73 -28.62 1.58
N GLU A 187 -4.82 -28.74 2.33
CA GLU A 187 -5.34 -30.04 2.76
C GLU A 187 -5.64 -30.94 1.55
N GLY A 188 -5.13 -32.18 1.58
CA GLY A 188 -5.25 -33.14 0.48
C GLY A 188 -4.23 -32.97 -0.66
N GLU A 189 -3.38 -31.94 -0.63
CA GLU A 189 -2.37 -31.71 -1.67
C GLU A 189 -1.03 -32.39 -1.36
N THR A 190 -0.39 -32.89 -2.40
CA THR A 190 0.97 -33.47 -2.35
C THR A 190 1.88 -32.72 -3.34
N PRO A 191 3.21 -32.80 -3.20
CA PRO A 191 4.11 -32.19 -4.18
C PRO A 191 3.86 -32.67 -5.62
N ALA A 192 3.53 -33.96 -5.80
CA ALA A 192 3.19 -34.51 -7.09
C ALA A 192 1.89 -33.91 -7.65
N SER A 193 0.85 -33.80 -6.83
CA SER A 193 -0.43 -33.20 -7.26
C SER A 193 -0.28 -31.71 -7.57
N SER A 194 0.55 -30.98 -6.83
CA SER A 194 0.84 -29.58 -7.15
C SER A 194 1.56 -29.42 -8.51
N GLU A 195 2.48 -30.33 -8.85
CA GLU A 195 3.18 -30.27 -10.15
C GLU A 195 2.25 -30.66 -11.31
N GLU A 196 1.37 -31.66 -11.10
CA GLU A 196 0.33 -32.01 -12.06
C GLU A 196 -0.60 -30.81 -12.36
N LYS A 197 -1.07 -30.11 -11.31
CA LYS A 197 -1.90 -28.91 -11.47
C LYS A 197 -1.17 -27.77 -12.18
N LYS A 198 0.13 -27.59 -11.92
CA LYS A 198 0.97 -26.65 -12.67
C LYS A 198 0.99 -27.02 -14.16
N HIS A 199 1.16 -28.29 -14.49
CA HIS A 199 1.17 -28.76 -15.86
C HIS A 199 -0.18 -28.49 -16.55
N ILE A 200 -1.30 -28.79 -15.87
CA ILE A 200 -2.65 -28.50 -16.37
C ILE A 200 -2.82 -26.99 -16.65
N LEU A 201 -2.39 -26.12 -15.74
CA LEU A 201 -2.44 -24.67 -15.93
C LEU A 201 -1.64 -24.23 -17.17
N LEU A 202 -0.45 -24.78 -17.38
CA LEU A 202 0.36 -24.49 -18.57
C LEU A 202 -0.32 -24.97 -19.85
N THR A 203 -0.91 -26.17 -19.85
CA THR A 203 -1.67 -26.69 -20.99
C THR A 203 -2.84 -25.77 -21.33
N ILE A 204 -3.66 -25.38 -20.34
CA ILE A 204 -4.80 -24.49 -20.55
C ILE A 204 -4.35 -23.15 -21.11
N PHE A 205 -3.30 -22.55 -20.55
CA PHE A 205 -2.79 -21.26 -21.03
C PHE A 205 -2.31 -21.35 -22.49
N ASN A 206 -1.61 -22.43 -22.84
CA ASN A 206 -1.09 -22.61 -24.20
C ASN A 206 -2.19 -22.91 -25.23
N SER A 207 -3.31 -23.52 -24.83
CA SER A 207 -4.43 -23.82 -25.74
C SER A 207 -5.43 -22.68 -25.88
N GLU A 208 -5.73 -21.97 -24.80
CA GLU A 208 -6.83 -20.98 -24.73
C GLU A 208 -6.33 -19.54 -24.51
N GLY A 209 -5.05 -19.37 -24.18
CA GLY A 209 -4.45 -18.07 -23.94
C GLY A 209 -4.83 -17.43 -22.60
N PRO A 210 -4.52 -16.14 -22.40
CA PRO A 210 -4.69 -15.45 -21.12
C PRO A 210 -6.14 -15.29 -20.69
N GLY A 211 -7.11 -15.33 -21.62
CA GLY A 211 -8.54 -15.24 -21.30
C GLY A 211 -9.07 -16.40 -20.46
N ALA A 212 -8.38 -17.54 -20.48
CA ALA A 212 -8.75 -18.71 -19.68
C ALA A 212 -8.65 -18.49 -18.16
N VAL A 213 -8.07 -17.37 -17.71
CA VAL A 213 -8.06 -16.97 -16.29
C VAL A 213 -9.48 -16.78 -15.71
N GLU A 214 -10.48 -16.62 -16.58
CA GLU A 214 -11.87 -16.54 -16.15
C GLU A 214 -12.50 -17.88 -15.77
N ARG A 215 -11.85 -19.00 -16.08
CA ARG A 215 -12.38 -20.31 -15.73
C ARG A 215 -12.28 -20.58 -14.21
N PRO A 216 -13.33 -21.15 -13.58
CA PRO A 216 -13.29 -21.50 -12.16
C PRO A 216 -12.17 -22.48 -11.78
N ASP A 217 -11.92 -23.49 -12.62
CA ASP A 217 -10.89 -24.50 -12.38
C ASP A 217 -9.47 -23.93 -12.42
N VAL A 218 -9.21 -22.93 -13.28
CA VAL A 218 -7.94 -22.19 -13.31
C VAL A 218 -7.73 -21.43 -11.99
N ASP A 219 -8.76 -20.77 -11.46
CA ASP A 219 -8.64 -20.06 -10.18
C ASP A 219 -8.35 -21.03 -9.02
N ASP A 220 -9.04 -22.18 -8.98
CA ASP A 220 -8.82 -23.23 -7.99
C ASP A 220 -7.38 -23.79 -8.07
N PHE A 221 -6.90 -24.11 -9.27
CA PHE A 221 -5.54 -24.61 -9.43
C PHE A 221 -4.48 -23.55 -9.11
N MET A 222 -4.71 -22.29 -9.48
CA MET A 222 -3.85 -21.17 -9.06
C MET A 222 -3.83 -21.00 -7.55
N CYS A 223 -4.97 -21.24 -6.88
CA CYS A 223 -5.08 -21.23 -5.43
C CYS A 223 -4.30 -22.37 -4.76
N LEU A 224 -4.43 -23.60 -5.26
CA LEU A 224 -3.79 -24.80 -4.70
C LEU A 224 -2.27 -24.80 -4.93
N THR A 225 -1.82 -24.23 -6.05
CA THR A 225 -0.40 -24.14 -6.41
C THR A 225 0.31 -22.88 -5.90
N TYR A 226 -0.36 -22.07 -5.07
CA TYR A 226 0.17 -20.79 -4.56
C TYR A 226 1.56 -20.92 -3.90
N ILE A 227 1.80 -22.01 -3.16
CA ILE A 227 3.09 -22.26 -2.51
C ILE A 227 4.20 -22.39 -3.55
N SER A 228 3.98 -23.18 -4.59
CA SER A 228 4.93 -23.42 -5.67
C SER A 228 5.24 -22.12 -6.44
N GLN A 229 4.24 -21.28 -6.65
CA GLN A 229 4.42 -19.92 -7.21
C GLN A 229 5.34 -19.08 -6.31
N ARG A 230 5.06 -19.00 -5.00
CA ARG A 230 5.87 -18.21 -4.04
C ARG A 230 7.29 -18.74 -3.88
N GLN A 231 7.48 -20.05 -3.87
CA GLN A 231 8.80 -20.66 -3.83
C GLN A 231 9.63 -20.27 -5.05
N LEU A 232 9.04 -20.30 -6.25
CA LEU A 232 9.72 -19.86 -7.48
C LEU A 232 10.07 -18.37 -7.41
N ILE A 233 9.09 -17.50 -7.10
CA ILE A 233 9.28 -16.04 -7.01
C ILE A 233 10.36 -15.67 -5.98
N ASN A 234 10.39 -16.34 -4.84
CA ASN A 234 11.34 -16.06 -3.76
C ASN A 234 12.68 -16.81 -3.91
N SER A 235 12.92 -17.49 -5.03
CA SER A 235 14.13 -18.26 -5.29
C SER A 235 15.40 -17.43 -5.09
N CYS A 236 16.49 -18.11 -4.72
CA CYS A 236 17.80 -17.51 -4.56
C CYS A 236 18.85 -18.39 -5.26
N PRO A 237 19.48 -17.93 -6.35
CA PRO A 237 19.36 -16.60 -6.96
C PRO A 237 17.95 -16.31 -7.52
N SER A 238 17.61 -15.03 -7.64
CA SER A 238 16.32 -14.61 -8.22
C SER A 238 16.27 -14.99 -9.69
N LEU A 239 15.15 -15.55 -10.12
CA LEU A 239 14.89 -15.85 -11.53
C LEU A 239 14.48 -14.58 -12.29
N SER A 240 14.68 -14.59 -13.61
CA SER A 240 14.18 -13.50 -14.46
C SER A 240 12.64 -13.53 -14.51
N VAL A 241 12.05 -12.36 -14.75
CA VAL A 241 10.59 -12.23 -14.93
C VAL A 241 10.08 -13.11 -16.07
N ALA A 242 10.87 -13.25 -17.16
CA ALA A 242 10.54 -14.12 -18.28
C ALA A 242 10.42 -15.60 -17.88
N VAL A 243 11.34 -16.11 -17.05
CA VAL A 243 11.28 -17.50 -16.55
C VAL A 243 10.09 -17.71 -15.62
N ILE A 244 9.76 -16.71 -14.79
CA ILE A 244 8.57 -16.79 -13.92
C ILE A 244 7.30 -16.79 -14.78
N GLN A 245 7.25 -15.98 -15.82
CA GLN A 245 6.12 -15.93 -16.75
C GLN A 245 5.94 -17.24 -17.53
N GLU A 246 7.03 -17.84 -18.00
CA GLU A 246 7.00 -19.12 -18.68
C GLU A 246 6.41 -20.23 -17.79
N GLN A 247 6.78 -20.25 -16.50
CA GLN A 247 6.31 -21.27 -15.56
C GLN A 247 4.93 -20.99 -14.96
N TRP A 248 4.53 -19.73 -14.86
CA TRP A 248 3.27 -19.29 -14.24
C TRP A 248 2.63 -18.15 -15.05
N PRO A 249 2.20 -18.42 -16.29
CA PRO A 249 1.76 -17.35 -17.20
C PRO A 249 0.50 -16.63 -16.73
N PHE A 250 -0.38 -17.31 -15.99
CA PHE A 250 -1.56 -16.68 -15.39
C PHE A 250 -1.23 -15.60 -14.35
N LEU A 251 -0.04 -15.60 -13.72
CA LEU A 251 0.39 -14.49 -12.85
C LEU A 251 0.57 -13.17 -13.60
N PHE A 252 0.67 -13.22 -14.93
CA PHE A 252 0.84 -12.06 -15.80
C PHE A 252 -0.48 -11.62 -16.45
N THR A 253 -1.61 -12.09 -15.90
CA THR A 253 -2.94 -11.57 -16.19
C THR A 253 -3.40 -10.65 -15.06
N GLN A 254 -4.28 -9.69 -15.34
CA GLN A 254 -4.79 -8.77 -14.32
C GLN A 254 -5.46 -9.52 -13.16
N LYS A 255 -6.34 -10.49 -13.46
CA LYS A 255 -7.04 -11.29 -12.46
C LYS A 255 -6.08 -12.18 -11.67
N GLY A 256 -5.21 -12.92 -12.35
CA GLY A 256 -4.24 -13.80 -11.69
C GLY A 256 -3.28 -13.05 -10.76
N LEU A 257 -2.75 -11.90 -11.20
CA LEU A 257 -1.91 -11.06 -10.36
C LEU A 257 -2.68 -10.50 -9.16
N SER A 258 -3.92 -10.03 -9.37
CA SER A 258 -4.77 -9.49 -8.30
C SER A 258 -5.11 -10.55 -7.25
N ASN A 259 -5.48 -11.76 -7.68
CA ASN A 259 -5.78 -12.88 -6.78
C ASN A 259 -4.54 -13.35 -6.01
N HIS A 260 -3.38 -13.41 -6.68
CA HIS A 260 -2.11 -13.71 -6.02
C HIS A 260 -1.76 -12.64 -4.98
N PHE A 261 -1.93 -11.35 -5.30
CA PHE A 261 -1.72 -10.23 -4.38
C PHE A 261 -2.69 -10.27 -3.20
N TYR A 262 -3.96 -10.61 -3.44
CA TYR A 262 -4.95 -10.79 -2.39
C TYR A 262 -4.54 -11.91 -1.43
N LYS A 263 -4.16 -13.10 -1.92
CA LYS A 263 -3.65 -14.18 -1.04
C LYS A 263 -2.41 -13.75 -0.26
N PHE A 264 -1.54 -12.97 -0.89
CA PHE A 264 -0.29 -12.50 -0.30
C PHE A 264 -0.50 -11.48 0.82
N THR A 265 -1.45 -10.55 0.66
CA THR A 265 -1.63 -9.37 1.55
C THR A 265 -2.96 -9.31 2.30
N GLY A 266 -3.97 -10.07 1.86
CA GLY A 266 -5.36 -9.95 2.28
C GLY A 266 -6.09 -8.72 1.74
N ILE A 267 -5.47 -7.96 0.82
CA ILE A 267 -6.03 -6.72 0.28
C ILE A 267 -6.50 -6.97 -1.15
N ASP A 268 -7.78 -6.75 -1.41
CA ASP A 268 -8.28 -6.66 -2.79
C ASP A 268 -7.79 -5.34 -3.39
N ILE A 269 -6.74 -5.42 -4.20
CA ILE A 269 -6.11 -4.22 -4.75
C ILE A 269 -7.01 -3.49 -5.74
N SER A 270 -7.81 -4.21 -6.51
CA SER A 270 -8.70 -3.64 -7.53
C SER A 270 -9.81 -2.84 -6.86
N GLU A 271 -10.48 -3.42 -5.87
CA GLU A 271 -11.50 -2.73 -5.09
C GLU A 271 -10.89 -1.58 -4.30
N ARG A 272 -9.78 -1.84 -3.58
CA ARG A 272 -9.16 -0.86 -2.68
C ARG A 272 -8.66 0.36 -3.42
N LEU A 273 -7.98 0.16 -4.56
CA LEU A 273 -7.48 1.23 -5.41
C LEU A 273 -8.63 1.99 -6.06
N GLY A 274 -9.63 1.30 -6.61
CA GLY A 274 -10.82 1.91 -7.20
C GLY A 274 -11.54 2.83 -6.21
N GLN A 275 -11.85 2.33 -5.01
CA GLN A 275 -12.47 3.12 -3.96
C GLN A 275 -11.61 4.30 -3.50
N ALA A 276 -10.29 4.10 -3.39
CA ALA A 276 -9.37 5.17 -3.02
C ALA A 276 -9.31 6.28 -4.07
N LEU A 277 -9.24 5.94 -5.36
CA LEU A 277 -9.24 6.90 -6.46
C LEU A 277 -10.55 7.67 -6.53
N ILE A 278 -11.70 7.04 -6.30
CA ILE A 278 -12.99 7.73 -6.29
C ILE A 278 -13.09 8.67 -5.10
N THR A 279 -12.88 8.16 -3.89
CA THR A 279 -13.11 8.95 -2.66
C THR A 279 -12.01 9.98 -2.42
N LYS A 280 -10.74 9.54 -2.41
CA LYS A 280 -9.60 10.41 -2.14
C LYS A 280 -9.23 11.22 -3.38
N GLY A 281 -9.38 10.66 -4.58
CA GLY A 281 -9.12 11.40 -5.81
C GLY A 281 -10.07 12.59 -5.99
N ARG A 282 -11.38 12.43 -5.73
CA ARG A 282 -12.29 13.59 -5.71
C ARG A 282 -11.86 14.66 -4.71
N ARG A 283 -11.42 14.25 -3.51
CA ARG A 283 -10.88 15.21 -2.51
C ARG A 283 -9.65 15.94 -3.02
N ILE A 284 -8.74 15.24 -3.70
CA ILE A 284 -7.54 15.82 -4.30
C ILE A 284 -7.92 16.81 -5.42
N VAL A 285 -8.76 16.40 -6.37
CA VAL A 285 -9.25 17.27 -7.45
C VAL A 285 -9.91 18.53 -6.86
N ASN A 286 -10.82 18.37 -5.89
CA ASN A 286 -11.49 19.49 -5.23
C ASN A 286 -10.50 20.43 -4.51
N TYR A 287 -9.48 19.88 -3.88
CA TYR A 287 -8.42 20.67 -3.24
C TYR A 287 -7.67 21.53 -4.25
N PHE A 288 -7.26 20.94 -5.38
CA PHE A 288 -6.58 21.66 -6.45
C PHE A 288 -7.48 22.77 -7.03
N SER A 289 -8.73 22.45 -7.37
CA SER A 289 -9.70 23.42 -7.90
C SER A 289 -9.97 24.58 -6.95
N SER A 290 -10.11 24.33 -5.64
CA SER A 290 -10.38 25.37 -4.64
C SER A 290 -9.27 26.41 -4.49
N GLN A 291 -8.04 26.08 -4.91
CA GLN A 291 -6.86 26.93 -4.77
C GLN A 291 -6.22 27.27 -6.12
N LYS A 292 -7.01 27.27 -7.20
CA LYS A 292 -6.57 27.46 -8.59
C LYS A 292 -5.55 28.59 -8.78
N LEU A 293 -5.78 29.75 -8.17
CA LEU A 293 -4.93 30.93 -8.29
C LEU A 293 -3.56 30.81 -7.59
N LYS A 294 -3.33 29.77 -6.78
CA LYS A 294 -2.05 29.52 -6.11
C LYS A 294 -1.11 28.62 -6.93
N TRP A 295 -1.65 27.88 -7.91
CA TRP A 295 -0.87 26.89 -8.65
C TRP A 295 -0.11 27.49 -9.83
N ASN A 296 0.85 26.75 -10.37
CA ASN A 296 1.55 27.12 -11.60
C ASN A 296 0.63 26.97 -12.84
N LEU A 297 1.07 27.48 -13.99
CA LEU A 297 0.27 27.47 -15.23
C LEU A 297 -0.13 26.04 -15.63
N GLY A 298 0.77 25.06 -15.57
CA GLY A 298 0.48 23.67 -15.98
C GLY A 298 -0.65 23.03 -15.17
N ILE A 299 -0.64 23.20 -13.85
CA ILE A 299 -1.71 22.71 -12.96
C ILE A 299 -3.01 23.50 -13.21
N ARG A 300 -2.94 24.82 -13.39
CA ARG A 300 -4.13 25.64 -13.69
C ARG A 300 -4.83 25.20 -14.97
N THR A 301 -4.06 24.92 -16.03
CA THR A 301 -4.63 24.47 -17.30
C THR A 301 -5.27 23.09 -17.16
N LEU A 302 -4.63 22.16 -16.44
CA LEU A 302 -5.22 20.85 -16.17
C LEU A 302 -6.52 20.95 -15.37
N ILE A 303 -6.59 21.84 -14.37
CA ILE A 303 -7.83 22.12 -13.63
C ILE A 303 -8.92 22.66 -14.56
N GLN A 304 -8.58 23.60 -15.46
CA GLN A 304 -9.54 24.14 -16.44
C GLN A 304 -10.08 23.05 -17.37
N GLN A 305 -9.22 22.13 -17.81
CA GLN A 305 -9.62 20.99 -18.65
C GLN A 305 -10.59 20.09 -17.89
N ILE A 306 -10.26 19.71 -16.65
CA ILE A 306 -11.13 18.92 -15.78
C ILE A 306 -12.51 19.59 -15.61
N GLU A 307 -12.53 20.90 -15.35
CA GLU A 307 -13.78 21.67 -15.19
C GLU A 307 -14.60 21.74 -16.48
N SER A 308 -13.94 21.80 -17.64
CA SER A 308 -14.60 21.85 -18.96
C SER A 308 -15.32 20.55 -19.34
N GLU A 309 -14.90 19.42 -18.78
CA GLU A 309 -15.56 18.12 -19.00
C GLU A 309 -16.84 17.93 -18.18
N GLY A 310 -17.13 18.84 -17.24
CA GLY A 310 -18.30 18.74 -16.38
C GLY A 310 -18.18 17.60 -15.35
N VAL A 311 -19.20 16.75 -15.25
CA VAL A 311 -19.23 15.67 -14.24
C VAL A 311 -18.31 14.52 -14.68
N LEU A 312 -17.15 14.41 -14.02
CA LEU A 312 -16.22 13.32 -14.29
C LEU A 312 -16.81 11.95 -13.87
N THR A 313 -16.70 10.99 -14.79
CA THR A 313 -16.86 9.56 -14.48
C THR A 313 -15.78 9.10 -13.50
N ASN A 314 -16.00 7.98 -12.81
CA ASN A 314 -15.07 7.48 -11.79
C ASN A 314 -13.65 7.23 -12.35
N ASN A 315 -13.54 6.69 -13.56
CA ASN A 315 -12.24 6.45 -14.20
C ASN A 315 -11.50 7.77 -14.47
N LYS A 316 -12.23 8.78 -14.96
CA LYS A 316 -11.66 10.12 -15.23
C LYS A 316 -11.21 10.83 -13.97
N VAL A 317 -11.90 10.66 -12.85
CA VAL A 317 -11.44 11.16 -11.54
C VAL A 317 -10.08 10.55 -11.19
N GLY A 318 -9.90 9.24 -11.39
CA GLY A 318 -8.65 8.55 -11.14
C GLY A 318 -7.50 9.13 -11.96
N THR A 319 -7.70 9.25 -13.27
CA THR A 319 -6.71 9.83 -14.19
C THR A 319 -6.38 11.28 -13.84
N ALA A 320 -7.40 12.12 -13.66
CA ALA A 320 -7.22 13.52 -13.26
C ALA A 320 -6.42 13.64 -11.95
N THR A 321 -6.69 12.75 -10.99
CA THR A 321 -5.96 12.70 -9.72
C THR A 321 -4.49 12.38 -9.94
N ILE A 322 -4.17 11.35 -10.73
CA ILE A 322 -2.79 10.95 -11.02
C ILE A 322 -2.04 12.10 -11.71
N LEU A 323 -2.63 12.69 -12.76
CA LEU A 323 -2.02 13.80 -13.51
C LEU A 323 -1.78 15.05 -12.65
N LEU A 324 -2.75 15.43 -11.80
CA LEU A 324 -2.57 16.55 -10.87
C LEU A 324 -1.43 16.29 -9.89
N MET A 325 -1.34 15.06 -9.37
CA MET A 325 -0.28 14.67 -8.44
C MET A 325 1.09 14.68 -9.11
N MET A 326 1.22 14.14 -10.31
CA MET A 326 2.46 14.19 -11.09
C MET A 326 2.92 15.63 -11.33
N LYS A 327 2.02 16.51 -11.84
CA LYS A 327 2.36 17.93 -12.04
C LYS A 327 2.71 18.66 -10.73
N TYR A 328 2.08 18.30 -9.61
CA TYR A 328 2.39 18.86 -8.30
C TYR A 328 3.78 18.47 -7.80
N TYR A 329 4.17 17.22 -7.97
CA TYR A 329 5.51 16.73 -7.64
C TYR A 329 6.57 17.02 -8.71
N LYS A 330 6.16 17.66 -9.82
CA LYS A 330 7.02 17.99 -10.97
C LYS A 330 7.59 16.72 -11.63
N GLU A 331 6.80 15.65 -11.63
CA GLU A 331 7.09 14.44 -12.39
C GLU A 331 6.63 14.64 -13.83
N ASP A 332 7.47 14.19 -14.76
CA ASP A 332 7.17 14.22 -16.19
C ASP A 332 6.14 13.14 -16.53
N GLU A 333 5.23 13.40 -17.48
CA GLU A 333 4.21 12.40 -17.86
C GLU A 333 4.85 11.14 -18.45
N ASP A 334 5.96 11.30 -19.18
CA ASP A 334 6.73 10.19 -19.76
C ASP A 334 7.44 9.36 -18.68
N SER A 335 7.54 9.85 -17.44
CA SER A 335 8.13 9.08 -16.32
C SER A 335 7.27 7.88 -15.91
N LEU A 336 5.94 7.98 -16.10
CA LEU A 336 5.00 6.94 -15.77
C LEU A 336 4.37 6.31 -17.00
N PHE A 337 4.13 7.08 -18.07
CA PHE A 337 3.43 6.62 -19.26
C PHE A 337 4.38 6.46 -20.45
N VAL A 338 4.12 5.46 -21.29
CA VAL A 338 4.71 5.30 -22.61
C VAL A 338 3.56 5.21 -23.60
N LEU A 339 3.46 6.18 -24.50
CA LEU A 339 2.47 6.13 -25.57
C LEU A 339 2.93 5.14 -26.63
N ALA A 340 2.01 4.30 -27.09
CA ALA A 340 2.22 3.35 -28.16
C ALA A 340 1.01 3.39 -29.09
N ASP A 341 1.23 3.07 -30.37
CA ASP A 341 0.16 2.98 -31.35
C ASP A 341 -0.88 1.93 -30.92
N GLU A 342 -2.17 2.16 -31.20
CA GLU A 342 -3.26 1.24 -30.81
C GLU A 342 -3.04 -0.20 -31.31
N THR A 343 -2.38 -0.37 -32.46
CA THR A 343 -2.04 -1.67 -33.04
C THR A 343 -0.79 -2.31 -32.45
N SER A 344 -0.09 -1.60 -31.54
CA SER A 344 1.13 -2.08 -30.90
C SER A 344 0.85 -3.36 -30.11
N THR A 345 1.62 -4.39 -30.42
CA THR A 345 1.60 -5.64 -29.66
C THR A 345 2.69 -5.63 -28.60
N ARG A 346 2.56 -6.49 -27.60
CA ARG A 346 3.64 -6.72 -26.64
C ARG A 346 4.98 -7.03 -27.32
N MET A 347 4.95 -7.86 -28.37
CA MET A 347 6.17 -8.24 -29.09
C MET A 347 6.80 -7.07 -29.84
N SER A 348 6.00 -6.19 -30.46
CA SER A 348 6.55 -5.01 -31.15
C SER A 348 7.19 -4.05 -30.15
N LEU A 349 6.55 -3.84 -29.00
CA LEU A 349 7.08 -2.98 -27.94
C LEU A 349 8.33 -3.55 -27.27
N GLU A 350 8.41 -4.86 -27.05
CA GLU A 350 9.61 -5.52 -26.51
C GLU A 350 10.77 -5.53 -27.52
N ALA A 351 10.48 -5.58 -28.83
CA ALA A 351 11.48 -5.47 -29.88
C ALA A 351 12.05 -4.04 -30.02
N GLU A 352 11.28 -3.03 -29.63
CA GLU A 352 11.77 -1.67 -29.43
C GLU A 352 12.70 -1.64 -28.22
N SER A 353 14.01 -1.82 -28.46
CA SER A 353 15.07 -1.90 -27.45
C SER A 353 15.19 -0.70 -26.49
N ASN A 354 14.31 0.30 -26.63
CA ASN A 354 14.30 1.55 -25.88
C ASN A 354 13.34 1.55 -24.69
N LEU A 355 12.68 0.42 -24.36
CA LEU A 355 11.83 0.35 -23.17
C LEU A 355 12.65 0.62 -21.89
N PRO A 356 12.14 1.49 -21.00
CA PRO A 356 12.84 1.85 -19.77
C PRO A 356 12.91 0.67 -18.80
N ILE A 357 14.00 0.60 -18.05
CA ILE A 357 14.24 -0.43 -17.04
C ILE A 357 13.28 -0.26 -15.84
N THR A 358 12.73 0.94 -15.65
CA THR A 358 11.74 1.22 -14.60
C THR A 358 10.33 0.89 -15.09
N PRO A 359 9.46 0.29 -14.25
CA PRO A 359 8.07 0.01 -14.64
C PRO A 359 7.34 1.26 -15.11
N ARG A 360 6.73 1.19 -16.29
CA ARG A 360 5.86 2.22 -16.86
C ARG A 360 4.56 1.61 -17.37
N LEU A 361 3.54 2.45 -17.52
CA LEU A 361 2.24 2.12 -18.07
C LEU A 361 2.26 2.40 -19.57
N ILE A 362 2.03 1.38 -20.39
CA ILE A 362 1.90 1.55 -21.83
C ILE A 362 0.45 1.95 -22.13
N MET A 363 0.29 3.09 -22.79
CA MET A 363 -1.00 3.63 -23.20
C MET A 363 -1.12 3.54 -24.72
N LEU A 364 -2.09 2.74 -25.17
CA LEU A 364 -2.37 2.50 -26.58
C LEU A 364 -3.27 3.61 -27.11
N ASP A 365 -2.72 4.53 -27.92
CA ASP A 365 -3.39 5.71 -28.47
C ASP A 365 -3.63 5.61 -29.98
N ASP A 366 -4.73 6.24 -30.40
CA ASP A 366 -5.11 6.43 -31.80
C ASP A 366 -4.47 7.78 -32.23
N PRO A 367 -3.60 7.81 -33.28
CA PRO A 367 -2.71 8.93 -33.58
C PRO A 367 -3.34 10.32 -33.80
#